data_AF-A0A8C9FFB2-F1
#
_entry.id   AF-A0A8C9FFB2-F1
#
_cell.length_a   1.000
_cell.length_b   1.000
_cell.length_c   1.000
_cell.angle_alpha   90.00
_cell.angle_beta   90.00
_cell.angle_gamma   90.00
#
_symmetry.space_group_name_H-M   'P 1'
#
loop_
_entity.id
_entity.type
_entity.pdbx_description
1 polymer ?
#
loop_
_entity_poly.entity_id
_entity_poly.type
_entity_poly.pdbx_seq_one_letter_code
_entity_poly.pdbx_strand_id
1 'polypeptide(L)'
;MSDIRHSLLRRDALSAAKEVLYHLDIYFSSQLQNAPLPLVDKGPAELLEEFLFQVPKERGAPPKRLNSLQELQLLEIMCNYFQEQTKDSVRQIIFSSLFSPQGNKADDNRMALLGKLVSMAVAVCRVPVLECAAFWLQRTPAVFCVRLARALVDDYCNLVPGSIQTLKQIFSASPRFCCQFITAVTALYDLSSEKQPGDT
;
A
#
# COMPACT_ATOMS: atom_id res chain seq x y z
N MET A 1 14.10 15.47 10.98
CA MET A 1 12.73 15.42 10.38
C MET A 1 11.82 16.61 10.76
N SER A 2 12.08 17.36 11.84
CA SER A 2 11.29 18.55 12.23
C SER A 2 11.22 19.63 11.15
N ASP A 3 12.35 19.93 10.50
CA ASP A 3 12.43 20.98 9.47
C ASP A 3 11.65 20.58 8.20
N ILE A 4 11.73 19.31 7.82
CA ILE A 4 10.94 18.72 6.72
C ILE A 4 9.46 18.85 7.05
N ARG A 5 9.03 18.46 8.26
CA ARG A 5 7.63 18.62 8.70
C ARG A 5 7.15 20.07 8.59
N HIS A 6 7.94 21.04 9.06
CA HIS A 6 7.59 22.46 8.97
C HIS A 6 7.43 22.96 7.53
N SER A 7 8.27 22.48 6.60
CA SER A 7 8.15 22.77 5.17
C SER A 7 6.85 22.18 4.59
N LEU A 8 6.53 20.93 4.94
CA LEU A 8 5.35 20.22 4.45
C LEU A 8 4.03 20.82 4.93
N LEU A 9 3.97 21.35 6.16
CA LEU A 9 2.77 21.99 6.71
C LEU A 9 2.30 23.22 5.90
N ARG A 10 3.20 23.84 5.14
CA ARG A 10 2.88 25.02 4.31
C ARG A 10 2.36 24.66 2.91
N ARG A 11 2.35 23.38 2.55
CA ARG A 11 1.97 22.90 1.22
C ARG A 11 0.54 22.39 1.20
N ASP A 12 -0.05 22.31 0.00
CA ASP A 12 -1.25 21.52 -0.20
C ASP A 12 -0.96 20.02 0.02
N ALA A 13 -2.02 19.23 0.25
CA ALA A 13 -1.88 17.85 0.66
C ALA A 13 -1.16 16.97 -0.38
N LEU A 14 -1.38 17.19 -1.68
CA LEU A 14 -0.78 16.37 -2.74
C LEU A 14 0.69 16.74 -2.95
N SER A 15 1.01 18.02 -2.94
CA SER A 15 2.41 18.48 -2.96
C SER A 15 3.19 18.02 -1.74
N ALA A 16 2.56 17.99 -0.56
CA ALA A 16 3.17 17.44 0.65
C ALA A 16 3.41 15.93 0.52
N ALA A 17 2.44 15.16 0.04
CA ALA A 17 2.60 13.72 -0.16
C ALA A 17 3.72 13.39 -1.16
N LYS A 18 3.80 14.12 -2.28
CA LYS A 18 4.88 13.97 -3.26
C LYS A 18 6.26 14.26 -2.66
N GLU A 19 6.38 15.32 -1.87
CA GLU A 19 7.62 15.69 -1.20
C GLU A 19 8.01 14.68 -0.11
N VAL A 20 7.05 14.11 0.61
CA VAL A 20 7.31 13.02 1.56
C VAL A 20 7.89 11.81 0.85
N LEU A 21 7.31 11.37 -0.28
CA LEU A 21 7.85 10.26 -1.06
C LEU A 21 9.28 10.55 -1.54
N TYR A 22 9.55 11.78 -1.99
CA TYR A 22 10.89 12.21 -2.41
C TYR A 22 11.90 12.16 -1.26
N HIS A 23 11.54 12.64 -0.07
CA HIS A 23 12.44 12.58 1.09
C HIS A 23 12.68 11.15 1.57
N LEU A 24 11.67 10.28 1.53
CA LEU A 24 11.83 8.87 1.82
C LEU A 24 12.76 8.19 0.81
N ASP A 25 12.65 8.54 -0.47
CA ASP A 25 13.53 8.03 -1.52
C ASP A 25 15.00 8.34 -1.24
N ILE A 26 15.31 9.61 -0.94
CA ILE A 26 16.66 10.04 -0.56
C ILE A 26 17.13 9.28 0.68
N TYR A 27 16.28 9.24 1.72
CA TYR A 27 16.60 8.60 2.98
C TYR A 27 16.96 7.13 2.79
N PHE A 28 16.07 6.34 2.17
CA PHE A 28 16.29 4.90 1.98
C PHE A 28 17.38 4.60 0.95
N SER A 29 17.52 5.41 -0.11
CA SER A 29 18.63 5.29 -1.04
C SER A 29 19.98 5.44 -0.35
N SER A 30 20.09 6.40 0.57
CA SER A 30 21.33 6.63 1.33
C SER A 30 21.59 5.53 2.37
N GLN A 31 20.54 5.06 3.04
CA GLN A 31 20.64 3.97 4.03
C GLN A 31 21.12 2.67 3.39
N LEU A 32 20.59 2.31 2.22
CA LEU A 32 20.97 1.08 1.50
C LEU A 32 22.41 1.12 0.96
N GLN A 33 22.96 2.31 0.73
CA GLN A 33 24.36 2.47 0.31
C GLN A 33 25.36 2.34 1.48
N ASN A 34 24.93 2.57 2.73
CA ASN A 34 25.81 2.77 3.89
C ASN A 34 25.65 1.70 5.00
N ALA A 35 25.39 0.42 4.69
CA ALA A 35 25.04 -0.65 5.65
C ALA A 35 25.82 -0.69 7.00
N PRO A 36 25.23 -1.19 8.12
CA PRO A 36 23.87 -1.02 8.61
C PRO A 36 23.84 -0.39 10.03
N LEU A 37 23.03 0.64 10.25
CA LEU A 37 22.53 0.95 11.57
C LEU A 37 21.01 0.79 11.57
N PRO A 38 20.44 -0.15 12.36
CA PRO A 38 19.01 -0.20 12.57
C PRO A 38 18.67 0.89 13.58
N LEU A 39 18.70 2.16 13.16
CA LEU A 39 17.88 3.13 13.85
C LEU A 39 16.49 2.99 13.27
N VAL A 40 15.60 2.45 14.11
CA VAL A 40 14.15 2.68 14.02
C VAL A 40 13.95 4.19 14.17
N ASP A 41 14.26 4.94 13.12
CA ASP A 41 13.91 6.34 13.04
C ASP A 41 12.39 6.37 12.90
N LYS A 42 11.72 6.84 13.95
CA LYS A 42 10.26 7.05 13.93
C LYS A 42 9.89 8.23 13.04
N GLY A 43 10.86 9.08 12.67
CA GLY A 43 10.66 10.27 11.85
C GLY A 43 9.95 10.00 10.51
N PRO A 44 10.42 9.06 9.68
CA PRO A 44 9.73 8.62 8.47
C PRO A 44 8.28 8.18 8.71
N ALA A 45 8.04 7.36 9.74
CA ALA A 45 6.71 6.84 10.05
C ALA A 45 5.72 7.95 10.45
N GLU A 46 6.17 8.93 11.25
CA GLU A 46 5.35 10.07 11.64
C GLU A 46 4.93 10.95 10.45
N LEU A 47 5.84 11.18 9.49
CA LEU A 47 5.52 11.93 8.28
C LEU A 47 4.50 11.19 7.41
N LEU A 48 4.63 9.88 7.30
CA LEU A 48 3.69 9.05 6.55
C LEU A 48 2.28 9.10 7.16
N GLU A 49 2.19 8.96 8.48
CA GLU A 49 0.92 9.02 9.21
C GLU A 49 0.23 10.37 9.03
N GLU A 50 0.97 11.47 9.14
CA GLU A 50 0.40 12.82 9.06
C GLU A 50 0.02 13.21 7.61
N PHE A 51 0.89 12.95 6.64
CA PHE A 51 0.75 13.51 5.29
C PHE A 51 0.19 12.55 4.23
N LEU A 52 0.33 11.23 4.42
CA LEU A 52 -0.27 10.25 3.50
C LEU A 52 -1.53 9.61 4.09
N PHE A 53 -1.48 9.20 5.36
CA PHE A 53 -2.61 8.52 6.02
C PHE A 53 -3.56 9.47 6.74
N GLN A 54 -3.29 10.78 6.69
CA GLN A 54 -4.16 11.84 7.21
C GLN A 54 -4.52 11.67 8.69
N VAL A 55 -3.62 11.05 9.47
CA VAL A 55 -3.78 10.86 10.91
C VAL A 55 -3.27 12.12 11.62
N PRO A 56 -4.13 12.90 12.27
CA PRO A 56 -3.70 14.13 12.93
C PRO A 56 -2.74 13.82 14.09
N LYS A 57 -1.63 14.55 14.14
CA LYS A 57 -0.65 14.44 15.24
C LYS A 57 -1.17 15.05 16.55
N GLU A 58 -2.03 16.07 16.46
CA GLU A 58 -2.61 16.78 17.60
C GLU A 58 -3.97 16.19 18.01
N ARG A 59 -4.16 15.91 19.31
CA ARG A 59 -5.46 15.49 19.84
C ARG A 59 -6.47 16.62 19.67
N GLY A 60 -7.51 16.37 18.88
CA GLY A 60 -8.63 17.30 18.66
C GLY A 60 -8.56 18.08 17.34
N ALA A 61 -7.48 17.96 16.57
CA ALA A 61 -7.45 18.52 15.22
C ALA A 61 -8.42 17.72 14.31
N PRO A 62 -9.22 18.41 13.47
CA PRO A 62 -10.12 17.71 12.56
C PRO A 62 -9.32 16.87 11.56
N PRO A 63 -9.76 15.65 11.24
CA PRO A 63 -9.12 14.82 10.23
C PRO A 63 -9.17 15.55 8.88
N LYS A 64 -8.01 15.83 8.29
CA LYS A 64 -7.91 16.39 6.94
C LYS A 64 -8.21 15.28 5.94
N ARG A 65 -9.47 15.10 5.57
CA ARG A 65 -9.86 14.11 4.56
C ARG A 65 -9.62 14.64 3.15
N LEU A 66 -8.93 13.85 2.32
CA LEU A 66 -8.90 14.08 0.88
C LEU A 66 -10.28 13.83 0.27
N ASN A 67 -10.66 14.63 -0.72
CA ASN A 67 -11.82 14.33 -1.55
C ASN A 67 -11.48 13.24 -2.59
N SER A 68 -12.49 12.68 -3.26
CA SER A 68 -12.28 11.56 -4.21
C SER A 68 -11.32 11.88 -5.36
N LEU A 69 -11.32 13.12 -5.86
CA LEU A 69 -10.40 13.55 -6.91
C LEU A 69 -8.96 13.59 -6.37
N GLN A 70 -8.76 14.15 -5.19
CA GLN A 70 -7.46 14.21 -4.54
C GLN A 70 -6.94 12.81 -4.16
N GLU A 71 -7.82 11.91 -3.71
CA GLU A 71 -7.46 10.52 -3.47
C GLU A 71 -6.97 9.85 -4.75
N LEU A 72 -7.69 10.02 -5.88
CA LEU A 72 -7.25 9.48 -7.17
C LEU A 72 -5.88 10.06 -7.60
N GLN A 73 -5.70 11.38 -7.47
CA GLN A 73 -4.43 12.04 -7.77
C GLN A 73 -3.28 11.55 -6.88
N LEU A 74 -3.55 11.27 -5.60
CA LEU A 74 -2.57 10.67 -4.70
C LEU A 74 -2.16 9.27 -5.18
N LEU A 75 -3.12 8.43 -5.58
CA LEU A 75 -2.84 7.10 -6.13
C LEU A 75 -2.00 7.20 -7.42
N GLU A 76 -2.30 8.15 -8.30
CA GLU A 76 -1.51 8.40 -9.51
C GLU A 76 -0.07 8.81 -9.17
N ILE A 77 0.12 9.73 -8.21
CA ILE A 77 1.44 10.13 -7.72
C ILE A 77 2.21 8.91 -7.20
N MET A 78 1.58 8.06 -6.39
CA MET A 78 2.22 6.86 -5.85
C MET A 78 2.58 5.85 -6.95
N CYS A 79 1.66 5.59 -7.89
CA CYS A 79 1.94 4.70 -9.02
C CYS A 79 3.08 5.21 -9.89
N ASN A 80 3.09 6.51 -10.22
CA ASN A 80 4.17 7.11 -10.99
C ASN A 80 5.50 7.04 -10.25
N TYR A 81 5.51 7.34 -8.95
CA TYR A 81 6.69 7.19 -8.10
C TYR A 81 7.27 5.77 -8.15
N PHE A 82 6.45 4.74 -7.91
CA PHE A 82 6.91 3.36 -7.95
C PHE A 82 7.34 2.91 -9.35
N GLN A 83 6.72 3.45 -10.40
CA GLN A 83 7.10 3.20 -11.79
C GLN A 83 8.46 3.82 -12.15
N GLU A 84 8.75 5.02 -11.64
CA GLU A 84 9.96 5.79 -11.95
C GLU A 84 11.17 5.35 -11.10
N GLN A 85 10.96 4.85 -9.88
CA GLN A 85 12.06 4.37 -9.04
C GLN A 85 12.72 3.13 -9.66
N THR A 86 13.98 3.25 -10.05
CA THR A 86 14.73 2.21 -10.79
C THR A 86 15.39 1.16 -9.90
N LYS A 87 15.59 1.45 -8.62
CA LYS A 87 16.18 0.54 -7.64
C LYS A 87 15.09 -0.27 -6.94
N ASP A 88 14.97 -1.54 -7.30
CA ASP A 88 13.96 -2.45 -6.73
C ASP A 88 14.03 -2.51 -5.19
N SER A 89 15.24 -2.50 -4.60
CA SER A 89 15.41 -2.52 -3.15
C SER A 89 14.83 -1.28 -2.46
N VAL A 90 14.99 -0.09 -3.06
CA VAL A 90 14.41 1.17 -2.57
C VAL A 90 12.89 1.15 -2.73
N ARG A 91 12.40 0.63 -3.85
CA ARG A 91 10.96 0.44 -4.09
C ARG A 91 10.32 -0.41 -2.99
N GLN A 92 10.93 -1.56 -2.70
CA GLN A 92 10.43 -2.52 -1.72
C GLN A 92 10.48 -2.00 -0.29
N ILE A 93 11.55 -1.34 0.13
CA ILE A 93 11.64 -0.80 1.49
C ILE A 93 10.67 0.37 1.72
N ILE A 94 10.42 1.19 0.70
CA ILE A 94 9.43 2.28 0.78
C ILE A 94 8.02 1.73 0.82
N PHE A 95 7.70 0.76 -0.05
CA PHE A 95 6.41 0.08 0.01
C PHE A 95 6.18 -0.59 1.37
N SER A 96 7.21 -1.25 1.91
CA SER A 96 7.14 -1.87 3.23
C SER A 96 6.96 -0.83 4.34
N SER A 97 7.66 0.30 4.28
CA SER A 97 7.51 1.40 5.27
C SER A 97 6.13 2.05 5.20
N LEU A 98 5.56 2.12 4.00
CA LEU A 98 4.22 2.62 3.77
C LEU A 98 3.15 1.67 4.27
N PHE A 99 3.28 0.36 4.05
CA PHE A 99 2.12 -0.53 4.17
C PHE A 99 2.26 -1.65 5.19
N SER A 100 3.43 -1.87 5.79
CA SER A 100 3.58 -2.88 6.84
C SER A 100 2.75 -2.48 8.07
N PRO A 101 1.94 -3.39 8.63
CA PRO A 101 1.17 -3.13 9.84
C PRO A 101 2.06 -2.68 10.99
N GLN A 102 1.66 -1.63 11.70
CA GLN A 102 2.41 -1.07 12.82
C GLN A 102 1.73 -1.32 14.18
N GLY A 103 0.54 -1.91 14.19
CA GLY A 103 -0.27 -2.12 15.40
C GLY A 103 -0.83 -0.83 15.96
N ASN A 104 -1.02 0.20 15.12
CA ASN A 104 -1.44 1.53 15.54
C ASN A 104 -2.72 1.99 14.84
N LYS A 105 -3.26 3.14 15.26
CA LYS A 105 -4.54 3.67 14.75
C LYS A 105 -4.50 4.04 13.25
N ALA A 106 -3.32 4.14 12.65
CA ALA A 106 -3.16 4.44 11.23
C ALA A 106 -3.34 3.20 10.34
N ASP A 107 -3.31 1.99 10.89
CA ASP A 107 -3.32 0.75 10.09
C ASP A 107 -4.59 0.59 9.25
N ASP A 108 -5.73 1.10 9.69
CA ASP A 108 -6.96 1.06 8.88
C ASP A 108 -6.88 2.00 7.67
N ASN A 109 -6.36 3.22 7.85
CA ASN A 109 -6.13 4.15 6.74
C ASN A 109 -5.05 3.62 5.79
N ARG A 110 -4.01 2.97 6.35
CA ARG A 110 -2.94 2.32 5.61
C ARG A 110 -3.46 1.19 4.73
N MET A 111 -4.30 0.32 5.30
CA MET A 111 -4.95 -0.78 4.57
C MET A 111 -5.93 -0.27 3.51
N ALA A 112 -6.69 0.78 3.81
CA ALA A 112 -7.61 1.39 2.84
C ALA A 112 -6.83 1.97 1.64
N LEU A 113 -5.75 2.71 1.89
CA LEU A 113 -4.90 3.26 0.82
C LEU A 113 -4.20 2.14 0.03
N LEU A 114 -3.72 1.10 0.70
CA LEU A 114 -3.11 -0.08 0.06
C LEU A 114 -4.09 -0.74 -0.90
N GLY A 115 -5.33 -1.00 -0.46
CA GLY A 115 -6.37 -1.61 -1.28
C GLY A 115 -6.64 -0.80 -2.54
N LYS A 116 -6.84 0.52 -2.39
CA LYS A 116 -7.06 1.44 -3.53
C LYS A 116 -5.86 1.48 -4.48
N LEU A 117 -4.63 1.52 -3.94
CA LEU A 117 -3.41 1.55 -4.75
C LEU A 117 -3.20 0.28 -5.55
N VAL A 118 -3.36 -0.88 -4.92
CA VAL A 118 -3.21 -2.18 -5.60
C VAL A 118 -4.34 -2.40 -6.60
N SER A 119 -5.57 -2.01 -6.26
CA SER A 119 -6.71 -2.02 -7.18
C SER A 119 -6.40 -1.18 -8.42
N MET A 120 -6.03 0.09 -8.25
CA MET A 120 -5.66 0.94 -9.39
C MET A 120 -4.47 0.36 -10.18
N ALA A 121 -3.45 -0.19 -9.52
CA ALA A 121 -2.31 -0.82 -10.16
C ALA A 121 -2.69 -2.03 -11.01
N VAL A 122 -3.70 -2.81 -10.59
CA VAL A 122 -4.29 -3.87 -11.41
C VAL A 122 -5.00 -3.27 -12.62
N ALA A 123 -5.84 -2.25 -12.43
CA ALA A 123 -6.62 -1.63 -13.51
C ALA A 123 -5.74 -1.06 -14.63
N VAL A 124 -4.62 -0.42 -14.26
CA VAL A 124 -3.72 0.27 -15.20
C VAL A 124 -2.38 -0.46 -15.39
N CYS A 125 -2.30 -1.74 -15.03
CA CYS A 125 -1.13 -2.62 -15.23
C CYS A 125 0.21 -2.05 -14.73
N ARG A 126 0.23 -1.46 -13.53
CA ARG A 126 1.45 -0.92 -12.90
C ARG A 126 2.26 -2.03 -12.22
N VAL A 127 2.97 -2.82 -13.04
CA VAL A 127 3.76 -3.98 -12.59
C VAL A 127 4.69 -3.69 -11.40
N PRO A 128 5.43 -2.56 -11.33
CA PRO A 128 6.28 -2.25 -10.18
C PRO A 128 5.55 -2.22 -8.83
N VAL A 129 4.30 -1.74 -8.82
CA VAL A 129 3.46 -1.72 -7.62
C VAL A 129 2.98 -3.13 -7.27
N LEU A 130 2.58 -3.91 -8.27
CA LEU A 130 2.14 -5.30 -8.09
C LEU A 130 3.27 -6.18 -7.53
N GLU A 131 4.50 -6.01 -8.01
CA GLU A 131 5.67 -6.74 -7.47
C GLU A 131 5.96 -6.37 -6.01
N CYS A 132 5.76 -5.11 -5.62
CA CYS A 132 5.85 -4.70 -4.22
C CYS A 132 4.72 -5.28 -3.36
N ALA A 133 3.49 -5.26 -3.87
CA ALA A 133 2.34 -5.86 -3.20
C ALA A 133 2.51 -7.38 -3.03
N ALA A 134 3.11 -8.07 -4.00
CA ALA A 134 3.42 -9.50 -3.90
C ALA A 134 4.38 -9.79 -2.74
N PHE A 135 5.47 -9.02 -2.65
CA PHE A 135 6.43 -9.16 -1.55
C PHE A 135 5.82 -8.82 -0.19
N TRP A 136 4.97 -7.79 -0.14
CA TRP A 136 4.21 -7.44 1.06
C TRP A 136 3.27 -8.57 1.49
N LEU A 137 2.49 -9.15 0.57
CA LEU A 137 1.60 -10.29 0.85
C LEU A 137 2.36 -11.49 1.40
N GLN A 138 3.57 -11.76 0.90
CA GLN A 138 4.40 -12.87 1.34
C GLN A 138 4.91 -12.70 2.79
N ARG A 139 5.11 -11.47 3.26
CA ARG A 139 5.74 -11.18 4.57
C ARG A 139 4.78 -10.66 5.63
N THR A 140 3.50 -10.52 5.30
CA THR A 140 2.50 -9.94 6.18
C THR A 140 1.63 -11.02 6.82
N PRO A 141 1.16 -10.86 8.07
CA PRO A 141 0.23 -11.81 8.68
C PRO A 141 -1.04 -12.00 7.86
N ALA A 142 -1.52 -13.25 7.80
CA ALA A 142 -2.62 -13.67 6.93
C ALA A 142 -3.89 -12.80 7.03
N VAL A 143 -4.21 -12.29 8.23
CA VAL A 143 -5.38 -11.41 8.44
C VAL A 143 -5.34 -10.15 7.56
N PHE A 144 -4.17 -9.54 7.35
CA PHE A 144 -4.05 -8.36 6.50
C PHE A 144 -4.04 -8.73 5.01
N CYS A 145 -3.45 -9.88 4.66
CA CYS A 145 -3.48 -10.41 3.30
C CYS A 145 -4.92 -10.67 2.84
N VAL A 146 -5.73 -11.30 3.71
CA VAL A 146 -7.16 -11.54 3.48
C VAL A 146 -7.94 -10.23 3.34
N ARG A 147 -7.62 -9.19 4.12
CA ARG A 147 -8.25 -7.86 3.98
C ARG A 147 -7.97 -7.23 2.62
N LEU A 148 -6.72 -7.27 2.15
CA LEU A 148 -6.38 -6.78 0.82
C LEU A 148 -7.08 -7.63 -0.26
N ALA A 149 -7.08 -8.95 -0.12
CA ALA A 149 -7.72 -9.83 -1.07
C ALA A 149 -9.23 -9.55 -1.19
N ARG A 150 -9.90 -9.34 -0.06
CA ARG A 150 -11.32 -8.98 -0.02
C ARG A 150 -11.60 -7.70 -0.78
N ALA A 151 -10.82 -6.64 -0.54
CA ALA A 151 -10.98 -5.38 -1.25
C ALA A 151 -10.88 -5.54 -2.78
N LEU A 152 -9.92 -6.33 -3.26
CA LEU A 152 -9.77 -6.59 -4.69
C LEU A 152 -10.89 -7.47 -5.26
N VAL A 153 -11.34 -8.48 -4.52
CA VAL A 153 -12.49 -9.31 -4.93
C VAL A 153 -13.76 -8.47 -5.02
N ASP A 154 -13.99 -7.57 -4.06
CA ASP A 154 -15.13 -6.66 -4.10
C ASP A 154 -15.07 -5.76 -5.35
N ASP A 155 -13.93 -5.15 -5.64
CA ASP A 155 -13.75 -4.30 -6.82
C ASP A 155 -13.92 -5.06 -8.15
N TYR A 156 -13.27 -6.21 -8.29
CA TYR A 156 -13.11 -6.89 -9.58
C TYR A 156 -14.07 -8.04 -9.84
N CYS A 157 -14.74 -8.56 -8.82
CA CYS A 157 -15.69 -9.66 -8.96
C CYS A 157 -17.12 -9.22 -8.61
N ASN A 158 -17.30 -8.31 -7.66
CA ASN A 158 -18.63 -7.94 -7.16
C ASN A 158 -19.15 -6.61 -7.75
N LEU A 159 -18.30 -5.58 -7.85
CA LEU A 159 -18.73 -4.22 -8.20
C LEU A 159 -18.71 -3.94 -9.71
N VAL A 160 -17.69 -4.41 -10.44
CA VAL A 160 -17.50 -4.04 -11.85
C VAL A 160 -17.83 -5.24 -12.76
N PRO A 161 -18.88 -5.17 -13.60
CA PRO A 161 -19.15 -6.21 -14.58
C PRO A 161 -18.00 -6.33 -15.61
N GLY A 162 -17.52 -7.54 -15.86
CA GLY A 162 -16.49 -7.81 -16.89
C GLY A 162 -15.04 -7.57 -16.46
N SER A 163 -14.79 -7.05 -15.26
CA SER A 163 -13.44 -6.79 -14.73
C SER A 163 -12.62 -8.05 -14.40
N ILE A 164 -13.24 -9.23 -14.45
CA ILE A 164 -12.55 -10.52 -14.40
C ILE A 164 -11.45 -10.59 -15.48
N GLN A 165 -11.67 -9.99 -16.65
CA GLN A 165 -10.65 -9.99 -17.70
C GLN A 165 -9.40 -9.19 -17.30
N THR A 166 -9.56 -8.10 -16.53
CA THR A 166 -8.46 -7.33 -15.97
C THR A 166 -7.66 -8.19 -14.97
N LEU A 167 -8.33 -8.95 -14.10
CA LEU A 167 -7.65 -9.89 -13.20
C LEU A 167 -6.87 -10.97 -13.97
N LYS A 168 -7.43 -11.49 -15.07
CA LYS A 168 -6.75 -12.49 -15.91
C LYS A 168 -5.45 -11.96 -16.52
N GLN A 169 -5.39 -10.68 -16.87
CA GLN A 169 -4.18 -10.07 -17.43
C GLN A 169 -3.02 -10.01 -16.42
N ILE A 170 -3.31 -9.97 -15.12
CA ILE A 170 -2.31 -9.98 -14.05
C ILE A 170 -1.42 -11.21 -14.14
N PHE A 171 -1.98 -12.38 -14.48
CA PHE A 171 -1.21 -13.63 -14.58
C PHE A 171 0.02 -13.47 -15.47
N SER A 172 -0.14 -12.79 -16.61
CA SER A 172 0.96 -12.53 -17.54
C SER A 172 1.84 -11.35 -17.10
N ALA A 173 1.25 -10.31 -16.50
CA ALA A 173 1.95 -9.07 -16.16
C ALA A 173 2.79 -9.17 -14.87
N SER A 174 2.26 -9.81 -13.82
CA SER A 174 2.96 -10.06 -12.55
C SER A 174 2.53 -11.44 -12.01
N PRO A 175 3.18 -12.52 -12.46
CA PRO A 175 2.91 -13.88 -11.97
C PRO A 175 3.08 -14.02 -10.46
N ARG A 176 4.02 -13.27 -9.88
CA ARG A 176 4.30 -13.29 -8.43
C ARG A 176 3.13 -12.71 -7.64
N PHE A 177 2.63 -11.54 -8.04
CA PHE A 177 1.45 -10.96 -7.41
C PHE A 177 0.23 -11.88 -7.58
N CYS A 178 0.02 -12.43 -8.78
CA CYS A 178 -1.06 -13.37 -9.04
C CYS A 178 -1.03 -14.57 -8.06
N CYS A 179 0.13 -15.20 -7.89
CA CYS A 179 0.31 -16.32 -6.97
C CYS A 179 -0.03 -15.96 -5.51
N GLN A 180 0.48 -14.82 -5.03
CA GLN A 180 0.22 -14.35 -3.67
C GLN A 180 -1.25 -13.95 -3.46
N PHE A 181 -1.86 -13.32 -4.47
CA PHE A 181 -3.27 -12.96 -4.44
C PHE A 181 -4.17 -14.19 -4.40
N ILE A 182 -3.92 -15.21 -5.23
CA ILE A 182 -4.64 -16.48 -5.18
C ILE A 182 -4.54 -17.09 -3.78
N THR A 183 -3.33 -17.13 -3.20
CA THR A 183 -3.11 -17.64 -1.84
C THR A 183 -3.94 -16.89 -0.80
N ALA A 184 -4.03 -15.56 -0.90
CA ALA A 184 -4.84 -14.75 0.01
C ALA A 184 -6.35 -14.95 -0.21
N VAL A 185 -6.79 -15.16 -1.46
CA VAL A 185 -8.19 -15.44 -1.81
C VAL A 185 -8.63 -16.82 -1.34
N THR A 186 -7.78 -17.85 -1.45
CA THR A 186 -8.11 -19.19 -0.93
C THR A 186 -8.25 -19.19 0.59
N ALA A 187 -7.44 -18.39 1.30
CA ALA A 187 -7.59 -18.16 2.73
C ALA A 187 -8.86 -17.34 3.07
N LEU A 188 -9.27 -16.41 2.20
CA LEU A 188 -10.48 -15.59 2.40
C LEU A 188 -11.77 -16.43 2.38
N TYR A 189 -11.86 -17.39 1.46
CA TYR A 189 -13.06 -18.22 1.28
C TYR A 189 -13.04 -19.54 2.06
N ASP A 190 -11.96 -19.79 2.81
CA ASP A 190 -11.70 -21.06 3.51
C ASP A 190 -12.15 -22.28 2.72
N LEU A 191 -11.50 -22.52 1.59
CA LEU A 191 -11.75 -23.68 0.74
C LEU A 191 -11.32 -25.01 1.39
N SER A 192 -10.82 -24.98 2.63
CA SER A 192 -10.44 -26.17 3.39
C SER A 192 -11.60 -26.75 4.20
N SER A 193 -12.67 -25.97 4.40
CA SER A 193 -13.87 -26.40 5.11
C SER A 193 -14.94 -26.97 4.16
N GLU A 194 -14.64 -28.06 3.44
CA GLU A 194 -15.71 -28.99 3.06
C GLU A 194 -16.17 -29.71 4.34
N LYS A 195 -17.24 -29.22 4.98
CA LYS A 195 -18.00 -30.07 5.90
C LYS A 195 -18.60 -31.20 5.07
N GLN A 196 -18.07 -32.42 5.23
CA GLN A 196 -18.75 -33.61 4.74
C GLN A 196 -20.18 -33.64 5.32
N PRO A 197 -21.21 -33.93 4.50
CA PRO A 197 -22.56 -34.13 4.99
C PRO A 197 -22.59 -35.45 5.78
N GLY A 198 -22.36 -35.40 7.10
CA GLY A 198 -22.27 -36.61 7.91
C GLY A 198 -22.25 -36.44 9.43
N ASP A 199 -21.90 -35.27 9.98
CA ASP A 199 -21.95 -35.08 11.44
C ASP A 199 -23.32 -34.51 11.89
N THR A 200 -24.28 -35.43 12.03
CA THR A 200 -25.44 -35.33 12.94
C THR A 200 -25.40 -36.52 13.88
#